data_AF-A0A2V9A503-F1
#
_entry.id   AF-A0A2V9A503-F1
#
_cell.length_a   1.000
_cell.length_b   1.000
_cell.length_c   1.000
_cell.angle_alpha   90.00
_cell.angle_beta   90.00
_cell.angle_gamma   90.00
#
_symmetry.space_group_name_H-M   'P 1'
#
loop_
_entity.id
_entity.type
_entity.pdbx_description
1 polymer ?
#
loop_
_entity_poly.entity_id
_entity_poly.type
_entity_poly.pdbx_seq_one_letter_code
_entity_poly.pdbx_strand_id
1 'polypeptide(L)'
;MLWTFAAIPTLGQSWSTINVDYLINMNTSTRGTALSSAIVSAGTVGDTTFSSISTTSAFTVGANQGLCSNLGSISINGTSTVYPPQSQNYNNIAINDAASFNNTILNLSGAAAAAKVASAAVCIYLGPPSNAGGGGDWDRYGLWATASGTGQYAMLQISQGSGCTTQAPPSGYVCARLEGKPTAHSGYFFLQPQHAYWFSYWWNNSSSTVAGQPAGTMLLHVYTADGTPIPCVTSTGCTTLSASGNLAADIIRNQTAILTAGSYGSTLTYVSIGNNENSTNLGTTSYYQNAIFNFTTAPFPLFWTQTDPWANVVAPPRGSTWSSAGVQPGIPARTSPVCANLTSSATTAQINSDEALAQTRRYLAPQPNGLLTTLRAPMKAMPRT
;
A
#
# COMPACT_ATOMS: atom_id res chain seq x y z
N MET A 1 -24.37 31.31 -19.46
CA MET A 1 -23.20 30.46 -19.79
C MET A 1 -23.20 29.31 -18.79
N LEU A 2 -23.68 28.13 -19.20
CA LEU A 2 -23.80 26.96 -18.33
C LEU A 2 -22.48 26.18 -18.45
N TRP A 3 -21.68 26.15 -17.38
CA TRP A 3 -20.48 25.33 -17.33
C TRP A 3 -20.91 23.87 -17.13
N THR A 4 -21.00 23.11 -18.21
CA THR A 4 -20.98 21.64 -18.11
C THR A 4 -19.55 21.23 -17.78
N PHE A 5 -19.32 20.82 -16.53
CA PHE A 5 -18.13 20.04 -16.21
C PHE A 5 -18.18 18.79 -17.08
N ALA A 6 -17.23 18.65 -18.01
CA ALA A 6 -17.02 17.37 -18.65
C ALA A 6 -16.74 16.37 -17.52
N ALA A 7 -17.55 15.30 -17.45
CA ALA A 7 -17.26 14.20 -16.56
C ALA A 7 -15.81 13.77 -16.82
N ILE A 8 -14.97 13.88 -15.80
CA ILE A 8 -13.64 13.27 -15.83
C ILE A 8 -13.93 11.79 -16.09
N PRO A 9 -13.48 11.20 -17.22
CA PRO A 9 -13.65 9.77 -17.41
C PRO A 9 -13.04 9.10 -16.19
N THR A 10 -13.83 8.30 -15.48
CA THR A 10 -13.32 7.39 -14.45
C THR A 10 -12.32 6.48 -15.16
N LEU A 11 -11.05 6.89 -15.15
CA LEU A 11 -9.95 6.08 -15.63
C LEU A 11 -9.99 4.80 -14.80
N GLY A 12 -10.29 3.68 -15.45
CA GLY A 12 -10.41 2.39 -14.77
C GLY A 12 -9.10 2.08 -14.05
N GLN A 13 -9.14 1.96 -12.73
CA GLN A 13 -8.02 1.45 -11.96
C GLN A 13 -7.78 0.00 -12.39
N SER A 14 -6.61 -0.29 -12.94
CA SER A 14 -6.19 -1.66 -13.23
C SER A 14 -5.19 -2.08 -12.16
N TRP A 15 -5.55 -3.13 -11.44
CA TRP A 15 -4.76 -3.73 -10.38
C TRP A 15 -4.04 -4.96 -10.95
N SER A 16 -2.73 -5.06 -10.74
CA SER A 16 -1.93 -6.19 -11.22
C SER A 16 -2.29 -7.51 -10.52
N THR A 17 -1.90 -8.67 -11.07
CA THR A 17 -2.01 -9.94 -10.32
C THR A 17 -0.87 -10.04 -9.32
N ILE A 18 -1.16 -10.38 -8.06
CA ILE A 18 -0.15 -10.69 -7.05
C ILE A 18 0.03 -12.20 -6.96
N ASN A 19 1.28 -12.67 -7.01
CA ASN A 19 1.64 -14.07 -6.75
C ASN A 19 2.05 -14.24 -5.28
N VAL A 20 1.47 -15.22 -4.59
CA VAL A 20 1.59 -15.37 -3.13
C VAL A 20 1.77 -16.84 -2.75
N ASP A 21 2.48 -17.11 -1.65
CA ASP A 21 2.65 -18.49 -1.14
C ASP A 21 1.43 -18.94 -0.34
N TYR A 22 0.83 -18.02 0.42
CA TYR A 22 -0.31 -18.29 1.29
C TYR A 22 -1.35 -17.19 1.21
N LEU A 23 -2.60 -17.61 1.30
CA LEU A 23 -3.77 -16.79 1.51
C LEU A 23 -4.65 -17.43 2.59
N ILE A 24 -5.02 -16.67 3.61
CA ILE A 24 -6.03 -17.09 4.60
C ILE A 24 -7.35 -16.40 4.24
N ASN A 25 -8.31 -17.20 3.77
CA ASN A 25 -9.68 -16.81 3.51
C ASN A 25 -10.63 -17.69 4.34
N MET A 26 -11.44 -17.12 5.25
CA MET A 26 -12.28 -17.96 6.13
C MET A 26 -13.58 -18.39 5.42
N ASN A 27 -13.47 -18.90 4.19
CA ASN A 27 -14.61 -19.31 3.36
C ASN A 27 -15.31 -20.59 3.88
N THR A 28 -14.65 -21.35 4.75
CA THR A 28 -15.08 -22.67 5.22
C THR A 28 -15.87 -22.66 6.53
N SER A 29 -16.13 -21.50 7.14
CA SER A 29 -16.67 -21.43 8.50
C SER A 29 -17.74 -20.35 8.72
N THR A 30 -18.53 -20.51 9.78
CA THR A 30 -19.64 -19.63 10.15
C THR A 30 -19.20 -18.54 11.13
N ARG A 31 -19.72 -17.32 10.94
CA ARG A 31 -19.52 -16.18 11.85
C ARG A 31 -19.87 -16.53 13.30
N GLY A 32 -19.06 -16.06 14.24
CA GLY A 32 -19.26 -16.18 15.68
C GLY A 32 -18.72 -17.47 16.29
N THR A 33 -18.35 -18.45 15.46
CA THR A 33 -17.68 -19.68 15.93
C THR A 33 -16.32 -19.35 16.52
N ALA A 34 -15.97 -19.94 17.66
CA ALA A 34 -14.64 -19.83 18.25
C ALA A 34 -13.57 -20.29 17.25
N LEU A 35 -12.51 -19.52 17.10
CA LEU A 35 -11.46 -19.82 16.15
C LEU A 35 -10.65 -21.04 16.65
N SER A 36 -10.50 -22.06 15.82
CA SER A 36 -9.69 -23.23 16.09
C SER A 36 -8.60 -23.41 15.04
N SER A 37 -7.57 -24.18 15.37
CA SER A 37 -6.54 -24.57 14.41
C SER A 37 -7.12 -25.21 13.16
N ALA A 38 -8.11 -26.10 13.31
CA ALA A 38 -8.79 -26.75 12.20
C ALA A 38 -9.49 -25.76 11.27
N ILE A 39 -10.15 -24.74 11.83
CA ILE A 39 -10.85 -23.70 11.06
C ILE A 39 -9.84 -22.85 10.27
N VAL A 40 -8.74 -22.42 10.90
CA VAL A 40 -7.71 -21.63 10.22
C VAL A 40 -6.99 -22.45 9.15
N SER A 41 -6.65 -23.72 9.44
CA SER A 41 -6.07 -24.62 8.45
C SER A 41 -6.99 -24.83 7.25
N ALA A 42 -8.29 -25.01 7.47
CA ALA A 42 -9.26 -25.18 6.38
C ALA A 42 -9.45 -23.91 5.53
N GLY A 43 -9.26 -22.72 6.11
CA GLY A 43 -9.28 -21.45 5.40
C GLY A 43 -7.92 -21.03 4.81
N THR A 44 -6.87 -21.81 5.00
CA THR A 44 -5.54 -21.51 4.44
C THR A 44 -5.40 -22.18 3.08
N VAL A 45 -5.09 -21.38 2.06
CA VAL A 45 -4.80 -21.84 0.70
C VAL A 45 -3.34 -21.52 0.39
N GLY A 46 -2.56 -22.52 0.01
CA GLY A 46 -1.13 -22.36 -0.25
C GLY A 46 -0.45 -23.69 -0.60
N ASP A 47 0.85 -23.60 -0.91
CA ASP A 47 1.66 -24.74 -1.37
C ASP A 47 2.07 -25.70 -0.24
N THR A 48 1.95 -25.26 1.02
CA THR A 48 2.23 -26.05 2.21
C THR A 48 1.28 -25.68 3.34
N THR A 49 1.20 -26.51 4.38
CA THR A 49 0.47 -26.21 5.62
C THR A 49 1.41 -25.59 6.65
N PHE A 50 0.88 -24.71 7.51
CA PHE A 50 1.55 -24.36 8.76
C PHE A 50 1.83 -25.62 9.59
N SER A 51 2.99 -25.69 10.24
CA SER A 51 3.40 -26.87 11.04
C SER A 51 2.51 -27.06 12.27
N SER A 52 2.02 -25.95 12.82
CA SER A 52 0.97 -25.94 13.83
C SER A 52 0.30 -24.57 13.88
N ILE A 53 -0.94 -24.55 14.34
CA ILE A 53 -1.70 -23.33 14.57
C ILE A 53 -2.16 -23.35 16.02
N SER A 54 -1.93 -22.26 16.73
CA SER A 54 -2.43 -22.04 18.09
C SER A 54 -3.34 -20.83 18.09
N THR A 55 -4.54 -20.99 18.65
CA THR A 55 -5.53 -19.92 18.83
C THR A 55 -5.94 -19.88 20.30
N THR A 56 -6.42 -18.74 20.77
CA THR A 56 -7.01 -18.63 22.11
C THR A 56 -8.50 -18.34 22.02
N SER A 57 -9.18 -18.35 23.17
CA SER A 57 -10.61 -18.02 23.29
C SER A 57 -10.97 -16.58 22.91
N ALA A 58 -10.01 -15.67 22.70
CA ALA A 58 -10.30 -14.30 22.28
C ALA A 58 -10.65 -14.18 20.79
N PHE A 59 -10.42 -15.25 20.00
CA PHE A 59 -10.61 -15.25 18.56
C PHE A 59 -11.89 -15.96 18.14
N THR A 60 -12.55 -15.38 17.14
CA THR A 60 -13.71 -15.98 16.48
C THR A 60 -13.60 -15.86 14.96
N VAL A 61 -14.45 -16.60 14.25
CA VAL A 61 -14.72 -16.34 12.84
C VAL A 61 -15.54 -15.05 12.77
N GLY A 62 -14.91 -14.00 12.26
CA GLY A 62 -15.48 -12.67 12.11
C GLY A 62 -16.43 -12.55 10.93
N ALA A 63 -17.30 -11.55 10.97
CA ALA A 63 -18.10 -11.16 9.82
C ALA A 63 -17.20 -10.67 8.69
N ASN A 64 -17.56 -11.01 7.46
CA ASN A 64 -17.02 -10.39 6.27
C ASN A 64 -17.03 -8.85 6.37
N GLN A 65 -15.91 -8.23 6.02
CA GLN A 65 -15.77 -6.79 5.90
C GLN A 65 -15.74 -6.49 4.40
N GLY A 66 -16.89 -6.15 3.81
CA GLY A 66 -17.01 -5.99 2.34
C GLY A 66 -15.96 -5.07 1.70
N LEU A 67 -15.49 -4.07 2.46
CA LEU A 67 -14.43 -3.13 2.06
C LEU A 67 -13.03 -3.78 1.95
N CYS A 68 -12.80 -4.91 2.62
CA CYS A 68 -11.52 -5.63 2.62
C CYS A 68 -11.39 -6.68 1.52
N SER A 69 -12.25 -6.64 0.50
CA SER A 69 -12.13 -7.52 -0.66
C SER A 69 -10.84 -7.26 -1.45
N ASN A 70 -10.28 -8.29 -2.08
CA ASN A 70 -9.06 -8.14 -2.88
C ASN A 70 -9.28 -7.18 -4.07
N LEU A 71 -8.40 -6.19 -4.24
CA LEU A 71 -8.57 -5.15 -5.25
C LEU A 71 -8.18 -5.62 -6.66
N GLY A 72 -7.14 -6.46 -6.74
CA GLY A 72 -6.72 -7.15 -7.95
C GLY A 72 -6.72 -8.66 -7.79
N SER A 73 -6.33 -9.36 -8.85
CA SER A 73 -6.24 -10.83 -8.84
C SER A 73 -5.16 -11.30 -7.87
N ILE A 74 -5.39 -12.44 -7.21
CA ILE A 74 -4.40 -13.14 -6.39
C ILE A 74 -4.19 -14.53 -7.01
N SER A 75 -2.94 -14.88 -7.31
CA SER A 75 -2.56 -16.24 -7.74
C SER A 75 -1.72 -16.90 -6.65
N ILE A 76 -2.05 -18.15 -6.33
CA ILE A 76 -1.26 -18.96 -5.39
C ILE A 76 -0.09 -19.55 -6.16
N ASN A 77 1.15 -19.17 -5.83
CA ASN A 77 2.39 -19.63 -6.46
C ASN A 77 2.42 -19.63 -7.99
N GLY A 78 1.73 -18.70 -8.64
CA GLY A 78 1.64 -18.66 -10.10
C GLY A 78 0.92 -19.88 -10.69
N THR A 79 0.19 -20.64 -9.88
CA THR A 79 -0.60 -21.80 -10.29
C THR A 79 -1.89 -21.37 -10.98
N SER A 80 -2.66 -22.35 -11.48
CA SER A 80 -3.98 -22.14 -12.07
C SER A 80 -5.03 -21.62 -11.08
N THR A 81 -4.77 -21.70 -9.77
CA THR A 81 -5.68 -21.14 -8.77
C THR A 81 -5.51 -19.62 -8.71
N VAL A 82 -6.45 -18.92 -9.36
CA VAL A 82 -6.51 -17.47 -9.40
C VAL A 82 -7.82 -17.00 -8.80
N TYR A 83 -7.72 -16.16 -7.78
CA TYR A 83 -8.83 -15.43 -7.20
C TYR A 83 -8.97 -14.09 -7.93
N PRO A 84 -10.03 -13.89 -8.74
CA PRO A 84 -10.22 -12.63 -9.45
C PRO A 84 -10.50 -11.48 -8.47
N PRO A 85 -10.42 -10.21 -8.91
CA PRO A 85 -10.76 -9.06 -8.09
C PRO A 85 -12.12 -9.24 -7.41
N GLN A 86 -12.22 -8.80 -6.16
CA GLN A 86 -13.42 -8.84 -5.32
C GLN A 86 -13.96 -10.24 -4.98
N SER A 87 -13.28 -11.32 -5.38
CA SER A 87 -13.71 -12.70 -5.07
C SER A 87 -13.38 -13.16 -3.65
N GLN A 88 -12.44 -12.49 -2.98
CA GLN A 88 -12.03 -12.76 -1.61
C GLN A 88 -12.86 -11.95 -0.61
N ASN A 89 -14.17 -12.22 -0.64
CA ASN A 89 -15.17 -11.58 0.21
C ASN A 89 -15.81 -12.59 1.16
N TYR A 90 -14.97 -13.22 1.99
CA TYR A 90 -15.38 -14.26 2.94
C TYR A 90 -15.35 -13.77 4.40
N ASN A 91 -15.69 -14.65 5.34
CA ASN A 91 -15.51 -14.38 6.76
C ASN A 91 -14.03 -14.16 7.11
N ASN A 92 -13.80 -13.70 8.34
CA ASN A 92 -12.50 -13.17 8.77
C ASN A 92 -11.99 -13.83 10.04
N ILE A 93 -10.74 -13.55 10.40
CA ILE A 93 -10.28 -13.74 11.78
C ILE A 93 -10.71 -12.50 12.56
N ALA A 94 -11.46 -12.66 13.64
CA ALA A 94 -11.85 -11.57 14.53
C ALA A 94 -11.20 -11.75 15.90
N ILE A 95 -10.70 -10.65 16.47
CA ILE A 95 -10.21 -10.59 17.85
C ILE A 95 -11.05 -9.61 18.66
N ASN A 96 -11.47 -10.02 19.85
CA ASN A 96 -11.99 -9.08 20.85
C ASN A 96 -10.84 -8.23 21.40
N ASP A 97 -10.87 -6.91 21.15
CA ASP A 97 -9.78 -6.01 21.55
C ASP A 97 -9.66 -5.85 23.08
N ALA A 98 -10.60 -6.41 23.85
CA ALA A 98 -10.50 -6.52 25.31
C ALA A 98 -9.39 -7.49 25.75
N ALA A 99 -8.89 -8.34 24.86
CA ALA A 99 -7.85 -9.32 25.18
C ALA A 99 -6.44 -8.70 25.06
N SER A 100 -5.67 -8.77 26.14
CA SER A 100 -4.23 -8.51 26.16
C SER A 100 -3.42 -9.79 26.03
N PHE A 101 -2.19 -9.69 25.54
CA PHE A 101 -1.25 -10.82 25.36
C PHE A 101 -1.90 -12.03 24.66
N ASN A 102 -2.66 -11.74 23.61
CA ASN A 102 -3.52 -12.69 22.96
C ASN A 102 -3.26 -12.74 21.46
N ASN A 103 -2.70 -13.85 21.02
CA ASN A 103 -2.29 -14.05 19.64
C ASN A 103 -2.80 -15.39 19.11
N THR A 104 -3.21 -15.38 17.85
CA THR A 104 -3.18 -16.57 17.00
C THR A 104 -1.78 -16.70 16.42
N ILE A 105 -1.15 -17.85 16.61
CA ILE A 105 0.21 -18.16 16.16
C ILE A 105 0.14 -19.22 15.05
N LEU A 106 0.78 -18.92 13.93
CA LEU A 106 0.88 -19.78 12.75
C LEU A 106 2.35 -20.18 12.59
N ASN A 107 2.72 -21.37 13.06
CA ASN A 107 4.11 -21.84 12.97
C ASN A 107 4.44 -22.24 11.53
N LEU A 108 5.56 -21.73 11.02
CA LEU A 108 6.02 -21.99 9.67
C LEU A 108 6.70 -23.36 9.58
N SER A 109 6.78 -23.88 8.37
CA SER A 109 7.54 -25.08 8.02
C SER A 109 8.13 -24.98 6.61
N GLY A 110 9.01 -25.91 6.28
CA GLY A 110 9.55 -26.05 4.92
C GLY A 110 10.24 -24.78 4.44
N ALA A 111 9.98 -24.39 3.18
CA ALA A 111 10.58 -23.22 2.55
C ALA A 111 10.25 -21.91 3.31
N ALA A 112 9.04 -21.79 3.86
CA ALA A 112 8.64 -20.60 4.63
C ALA A 112 9.47 -20.45 5.92
N ALA A 113 9.75 -21.54 6.63
CA ALA A 113 10.58 -21.52 7.84
C ALA A 113 12.09 -21.36 7.54
N ALA A 114 12.51 -21.57 6.29
CA ALA A 114 13.89 -21.33 5.86
C ALA A 114 14.09 -19.90 5.32
N ALA A 115 13.00 -19.17 5.04
CA ALA A 115 13.06 -17.84 4.49
C ALA A 115 13.76 -16.85 5.43
N LYS A 116 14.52 -15.94 4.85
CA LYS A 116 15.14 -14.79 5.53
C LYS A 116 14.63 -13.45 4.99
N VAL A 117 13.80 -13.50 3.97
CA VAL A 117 13.16 -12.33 3.38
C VAL A 117 11.70 -12.70 3.19
N ALA A 118 10.80 -11.80 3.56
CA ALA A 118 9.38 -12.07 3.45
C ALA A 118 8.56 -10.80 3.28
N SER A 119 7.42 -10.98 2.65
CA SER A 119 6.37 -9.97 2.55
C SER A 119 5.07 -10.51 3.14
N ALA A 120 4.33 -9.63 3.80
CA ALA A 120 3.00 -9.92 4.28
C ALA A 120 2.09 -8.75 3.97
N ALA A 121 0.84 -9.05 3.64
CA ALA A 121 -0.21 -8.05 3.50
C ALA A 121 -1.51 -8.54 4.15
N VAL A 122 -2.24 -7.63 4.78
CA VAL A 122 -3.55 -7.96 5.38
C VAL A 122 -4.44 -6.74 5.35
N CYS A 123 -5.73 -6.94 5.11
CA CYS A 123 -6.72 -5.91 5.35
C CYS A 123 -7.25 -6.02 6.78
N ILE A 124 -7.15 -4.93 7.54
CA ILE A 124 -7.63 -4.88 8.91
C ILE A 124 -8.72 -3.82 9.02
N TYR A 125 -9.90 -4.24 9.46
CA TYR A 125 -10.87 -3.31 10.04
C TYR A 125 -10.48 -3.08 11.50
N LEU A 126 -10.07 -1.85 11.82
CA LEU A 126 -9.58 -1.48 13.15
C LEU A 126 -10.76 -1.27 14.10
N GLY A 127 -10.93 -2.19 15.06
CA GLY A 127 -12.06 -2.18 15.98
C GLY A 127 -12.11 -0.99 16.96
N PRO A 128 -11.03 -0.71 17.72
CA PRO A 128 -11.08 0.24 18.83
C PRO A 128 -11.41 1.65 18.40
N PRO A 129 -12.13 2.45 19.20
CA PRO A 129 -12.19 3.89 18.98
C PRO A 129 -10.83 4.54 19.24
N SER A 130 -10.69 5.81 18.88
CA SER A 130 -9.58 6.62 19.36
C SER A 130 -9.78 6.88 20.86
N ASN A 131 -8.87 6.43 21.72
CA ASN A 131 -8.92 6.83 23.12
C ASN A 131 -8.11 8.12 23.29
N ALA A 132 -8.79 9.19 23.69
CA ALA A 132 -8.17 10.48 23.96
C ALA A 132 -7.27 10.49 25.22
N GLY A 133 -7.18 9.37 25.96
CA GLY A 133 -6.60 9.29 27.31
C GLY A 133 -5.20 8.66 27.44
N GLY A 134 -4.51 8.36 26.33
CA GLY A 134 -3.24 7.64 26.37
C GLY A 134 -3.46 6.13 26.45
N GLY A 135 -3.26 5.45 25.32
CA GLY A 135 -3.24 3.99 25.23
C GLY A 135 -1.81 3.53 25.02
N GLY A 136 -1.45 2.38 25.57
CA GLY A 136 -0.21 1.72 25.18
C GLY A 136 -0.32 1.12 23.79
N ASP A 137 0.75 0.47 23.39
CA ASP A 137 0.90 -0.10 22.06
C ASP A 137 0.00 -1.33 21.88
N TRP A 138 -0.46 -1.56 20.65
CA TRP A 138 -1.19 -2.76 20.24
C TRP A 138 -0.52 -3.38 19.04
N ASP A 139 0.12 -4.50 19.28
CA ASP A 139 0.51 -5.38 18.19
C ASP A 139 -0.73 -5.86 17.46
N ARG A 140 -0.61 -6.04 16.14
CA ARG A 140 -1.74 -6.48 15.30
C ARG A 140 -1.42 -7.69 14.48
N TYR A 141 -0.28 -7.69 13.80
CA TYR A 141 0.23 -8.86 13.13
C TYR A 141 1.72 -8.72 12.83
N GLY A 142 2.47 -9.82 12.85
CA GLY A 142 3.92 -9.78 12.74
C GLY A 142 4.55 -11.07 12.26
N LEU A 143 5.77 -10.97 11.73
CA LEU A 143 6.67 -12.07 11.41
C LEU A 143 7.74 -12.18 12.49
N TRP A 144 8.04 -13.41 12.89
CA TRP A 144 9.03 -13.69 13.92
C TRP A 144 10.08 -14.67 13.39
N ALA A 145 11.36 -14.40 13.69
CA ALA A 145 12.49 -15.24 13.31
C ALA A 145 13.15 -15.98 14.49
N THR A 146 12.48 -16.01 15.63
CA THR A 146 12.90 -16.74 16.83
C THR A 146 11.69 -17.18 17.63
N ALA A 147 11.74 -18.36 18.25
CA ALA A 147 10.60 -19.01 18.88
C ALA A 147 10.09 -18.42 20.23
N SER A 148 10.52 -17.24 20.67
CA SER A 148 9.95 -16.59 21.87
C SER A 148 10.26 -15.09 21.93
N GLY A 149 9.44 -14.36 22.71
CA GLY A 149 9.29 -12.89 22.80
C GLY A 149 10.52 -12.05 23.21
N THR A 150 11.72 -12.52 22.89
CA THR A 150 12.98 -11.79 23.03
C THR A 150 13.82 -11.83 21.76
N GLY A 151 13.30 -12.21 20.59
CA GLY A 151 14.12 -12.29 19.38
C GLY A 151 13.59 -11.49 18.21
N GLN A 152 14.07 -11.80 17.01
CA GLN A 152 13.97 -10.91 15.85
C GLN A 152 12.53 -10.94 15.32
N TYR A 153 11.89 -9.77 15.16
CA TYR A 153 10.54 -9.65 14.63
C TYR A 153 10.36 -8.39 13.80
N ALA A 154 9.35 -8.43 12.92
CA ALA A 154 8.75 -7.28 12.27
C ALA A 154 7.25 -7.29 12.59
N MET A 155 6.76 -6.26 13.28
CA MET A 155 5.39 -6.19 13.79
C MET A 155 4.68 -4.95 13.29
N LEU A 156 3.46 -5.08 12.79
CA LEU A 156 2.54 -3.95 12.71
C LEU A 156 2.03 -3.66 14.11
N GLN A 157 2.28 -2.44 14.56
CA GLN A 157 1.80 -1.93 15.82
C GLN A 157 0.93 -0.70 15.62
N ILE A 158 -0.17 -0.64 16.36
CA ILE A 158 -1.08 0.49 16.45
C ILE A 158 -0.93 1.11 17.83
N SER A 159 -0.72 2.41 17.87
CA SER A 159 -0.51 3.17 19.10
C SER A 159 -1.50 4.32 19.19
N GLN A 160 -1.81 4.75 20.41
CA GLN A 160 -2.70 5.88 20.69
C GLN A 160 -2.01 6.92 21.57
N GLY A 161 -2.39 8.19 21.41
CA GLY A 161 -1.92 9.28 22.29
C GLY A 161 -0.38 9.38 22.34
N SER A 162 0.19 9.17 23.54
CA SER A 162 1.62 9.33 23.83
C SER A 162 2.55 8.31 23.16
N GLY A 163 2.04 7.17 22.68
CA GLY A 163 2.85 6.22 21.93
C GLY A 163 3.26 6.75 20.55
N CYS A 164 2.58 7.78 20.03
CA CYS A 164 3.01 8.53 18.84
C CYS A 164 4.00 9.65 19.25
N THR A 165 5.22 9.26 19.64
CA THR A 165 6.15 10.10 20.42
C THR A 165 6.73 11.31 19.68
N THR A 166 6.79 11.28 18.35
CA THR A 166 7.41 12.36 17.55
C THR A 166 6.41 13.35 16.98
N GLN A 167 5.15 12.92 16.79
CA GLN A 167 4.06 13.76 16.32
C GLN A 167 2.74 13.21 16.86
N ALA A 168 2.03 14.04 17.62
CA ALA A 168 0.71 13.68 18.11
C ALA A 168 -0.25 13.48 16.92
N PRO A 169 -1.07 12.42 16.92
CA PRO A 169 -2.07 12.21 15.88
C PRO A 169 -3.13 13.32 15.96
N PRO A 170 -3.76 13.70 14.83
CA PRO A 170 -4.94 14.56 14.85
C PRO A 170 -6.02 13.96 15.75
N SER A 171 -6.87 14.83 16.30
CA SER A 171 -8.02 14.38 17.10
C SER A 171 -8.85 13.36 16.32
N GLY A 172 -9.14 12.22 16.95
CA GLY A 172 -9.89 11.14 16.32
C GLY A 172 -9.03 10.10 15.58
N TYR A 173 -7.70 10.24 15.53
CA TYR A 173 -6.80 9.32 14.83
C TYR A 173 -5.94 8.48 15.78
N VAL A 174 -5.49 7.33 15.29
CA VAL A 174 -4.44 6.48 15.88
C VAL A 174 -3.21 6.49 14.98
N CYS A 175 -2.06 6.05 15.47
CA CYS A 175 -0.86 5.88 14.66
C CYS A 175 -0.53 4.40 14.42
N ALA A 176 -0.24 4.03 13.17
CA ALA A 176 0.30 2.72 12.80
C ALA A 176 1.79 2.84 12.49
N ARG A 177 2.61 1.87 12.92
CA ARG A 177 4.05 1.80 12.65
C ARG A 177 4.54 0.36 12.54
N LEU A 178 5.77 0.20 12.06
CA LEU A 178 6.55 -1.02 12.30
C LEU A 178 7.26 -0.93 13.63
N GLU A 179 7.30 -2.06 14.31
CA GLU A 179 8.24 -2.33 15.38
C GLU A 179 9.17 -3.49 15.02
N GLY A 180 10.43 -3.38 15.41
CA GLY A 180 11.42 -4.45 15.32
C GLY A 180 12.48 -4.38 16.42
N LYS A 181 13.20 -5.48 16.63
CA LYS A 181 14.19 -5.60 17.72
C LYS A 181 15.52 -4.87 17.43
N PRO A 182 16.22 -4.28 18.43
CA PRO A 182 15.80 -4.03 19.82
C PRO A 182 14.82 -2.87 19.88
N THR A 183 13.56 -3.17 20.24
CA THR A 183 12.40 -2.27 20.35
C THR A 183 12.62 -0.90 19.71
N ALA A 184 12.56 -0.89 18.39
CA ALA A 184 12.74 0.27 17.55
C ALA A 184 11.50 0.45 16.68
N HIS A 185 11.16 1.71 16.42
CA HIS A 185 9.92 2.09 15.75
C HIS A 185 10.23 2.81 14.45
N SER A 186 9.47 2.51 13.39
CA SER A 186 9.50 3.30 12.16
C SER A 186 8.80 4.65 12.33
N GLY A 187 8.73 5.43 11.24
CA GLY A 187 7.72 6.47 11.11
C GLY A 187 6.29 5.91 11.18
N TYR A 188 5.30 6.81 11.28
CA TYR A 188 3.91 6.44 11.55
C TYR A 188 2.98 6.73 10.38
N PHE A 189 1.79 6.16 10.39
CA PHE A 189 0.65 6.55 9.57
C PHE A 189 -0.51 6.94 10.47
N PHE A 190 -1.16 8.08 10.21
CA PHE A 190 -2.37 8.43 10.94
C PHE A 190 -3.59 7.77 10.31
N LEU A 191 -4.30 6.98 11.11
CA LEU A 191 -5.46 6.21 10.68
C LEU A 191 -6.68 6.58 11.52
N GLN A 192 -7.84 6.59 10.89
CA GLN A 192 -9.10 6.70 11.61
C GLN A 192 -9.42 5.31 12.18
N PRO A 193 -9.71 5.19 13.47
CA PRO A 193 -10.27 3.96 14.01
C PRO A 193 -11.62 3.63 13.36
N GLN A 194 -12.10 2.39 13.49
CA GLN A 194 -13.36 1.90 12.90
C GLN A 194 -13.42 1.97 11.37
N HIS A 195 -12.26 1.88 10.72
CA HIS A 195 -12.11 1.86 9.28
C HIS A 195 -11.23 0.68 8.85
N ALA A 196 -11.36 0.32 7.56
CA ALA A 196 -10.59 -0.75 6.94
C ALA A 196 -9.36 -0.18 6.21
N TYR A 197 -8.21 -0.81 6.43
CA TYR A 197 -6.95 -0.46 5.80
C TYR A 197 -6.19 -1.69 5.38
N TRP A 198 -5.47 -1.58 4.26
CA TRP A 198 -4.49 -2.56 3.86
C TRP A 198 -3.12 -2.18 4.41
N PHE A 199 -2.47 -3.13 5.04
CA PHE A 199 -1.10 -3.02 5.52
C PHE A 199 -0.26 -4.01 4.75
N SER A 200 0.77 -3.53 4.07
CA SER A 200 1.75 -4.37 3.36
C SER A 200 3.12 -4.06 3.92
N TYR A 201 3.77 -5.04 4.56
CA TYR A 201 5.18 -4.89 4.93
C TYR A 201 6.08 -5.95 4.31
N TRP A 202 7.35 -5.59 4.24
CA TRP A 202 8.45 -6.44 3.79
C TRP A 202 9.59 -6.37 4.80
N TRP A 203 10.28 -7.49 4.97
CA TRP A 203 11.38 -7.60 5.90
C TRP A 203 12.56 -8.36 5.29
N ASN A 204 13.72 -7.70 5.24
CA ASN A 204 15.01 -8.34 5.02
C ASN A 204 15.62 -8.77 6.36
N ASN A 205 15.27 -9.97 6.82
CA ASN A 205 15.93 -10.58 7.96
C ASN A 205 17.25 -11.30 7.60
N SER A 206 17.74 -11.16 6.37
CA SER A 206 19.02 -11.75 5.98
C SER A 206 20.19 -10.95 6.54
N SER A 207 21.39 -11.53 6.46
CA SER A 207 22.65 -10.84 6.78
C SER A 207 23.24 -10.10 5.57
N SER A 208 22.47 -9.92 4.51
CA SER A 208 22.91 -9.35 3.22
C SER A 208 21.95 -8.29 2.71
N THR A 209 22.42 -7.44 1.81
CA THR A 209 21.56 -6.50 1.08
C THR A 209 20.68 -7.28 0.10
N VAL A 210 19.37 -7.04 0.14
CA VAL A 210 18.38 -7.66 -0.76
C VAL A 210 17.50 -6.56 -1.37
N ALA A 211 17.26 -6.62 -2.68
CA ALA A 211 16.49 -5.61 -3.40
C ALA A 211 16.97 -4.16 -3.16
N GLY A 212 18.28 -3.96 -3.03
CA GLY A 212 18.90 -2.66 -2.74
C GLY A 212 18.71 -2.17 -1.30
N GLN A 213 18.08 -2.97 -0.43
CA GLN A 213 17.87 -2.64 0.98
C GLN A 213 18.89 -3.35 1.87
N PRO A 214 19.55 -2.66 2.81
CA PRO A 214 20.48 -3.27 3.76
C PRO A 214 19.87 -4.42 4.56
N ALA A 215 20.74 -5.22 5.19
CA ALA A 215 20.35 -6.23 6.16
C ALA A 215 19.56 -5.61 7.33
N GLY A 216 18.51 -6.29 7.78
CA GLY A 216 17.64 -5.84 8.88
C GLY A 216 16.59 -4.80 8.49
N THR A 217 16.53 -4.37 7.22
CA THR A 217 15.54 -3.38 6.78
C THR A 217 14.12 -3.97 6.77
N MET A 218 13.19 -3.20 7.30
CA MET A 218 11.76 -3.42 7.30
C MET A 218 11.07 -2.22 6.65
N LEU A 219 10.04 -2.48 5.86
CA LEU A 219 9.31 -1.47 5.11
C LEU A 219 7.82 -1.70 5.26
N LEU A 220 7.03 -0.66 5.53
CA LEU A 220 5.58 -0.72 5.64
C LEU A 220 4.94 0.32 4.73
N HIS A 221 3.98 -0.12 3.94
CA HIS A 221 3.02 0.71 3.23
C HIS A 221 1.62 0.50 3.81
N VAL A 222 0.86 1.58 3.88
CA VAL A 222 -0.54 1.55 4.29
C VAL A 222 -1.39 2.15 3.19
N TYR A 223 -2.51 1.50 2.91
CA TYR A 223 -3.50 1.94 1.95
C TYR A 223 -4.87 1.95 2.62
N THR A 224 -5.75 2.84 2.17
CA THR A 224 -7.18 2.71 2.46
C THR A 224 -7.73 1.43 1.83
N ALA A 225 -8.94 1.04 2.23
CA ALA A 225 -9.60 -0.16 1.71
C ALA A 225 -9.75 -0.19 0.17
N ASP A 226 -9.88 0.98 -0.48
CA ASP A 226 -9.95 1.10 -1.94
C ASP A 226 -8.58 1.08 -2.63
N GLY A 227 -7.50 0.98 -1.85
CA GLY A 227 -6.13 0.92 -2.33
C GLY A 227 -5.46 2.28 -2.56
N THR A 228 -6.08 3.38 -2.12
CA THR A 228 -5.42 4.68 -2.10
C THR A 228 -4.29 4.70 -1.05
N PRO A 229 -3.03 5.02 -1.41
CA PRO A 229 -1.92 5.08 -0.47
C PRO A 229 -2.12 6.13 0.62
N ILE A 230 -1.76 5.78 1.86
CA ILE A 230 -1.75 6.69 3.01
C ILE A 230 -0.30 7.11 3.27
N PRO A 231 -0.02 8.41 3.43
CA PRO A 231 1.33 8.85 3.68
C PRO A 231 1.81 8.55 5.10
N CYS A 232 3.07 8.14 5.20
CA CYS A 232 3.86 8.12 6.42
C CYS A 232 4.12 9.56 6.90
N VAL A 233 4.10 9.77 8.21
CA VAL A 233 4.12 11.08 8.87
C VAL A 233 5.12 11.07 10.03
N THR A 234 6.37 11.44 9.76
CA THR A 234 7.39 11.82 10.76
C THR A 234 8.57 12.56 10.10
N SER A 235 9.40 13.20 10.94
CA SER A 235 10.71 13.74 10.55
C SER A 235 11.82 12.68 10.42
N THR A 236 11.61 11.45 10.90
CA THR A 236 12.59 10.35 10.86
C THR A 236 11.88 9.00 10.73
N GLY A 237 12.37 8.12 9.86
CA GLY A 237 11.78 6.78 9.65
C GLY A 237 10.63 6.73 8.63
N CYS A 238 10.36 7.84 7.93
CA CYS A 238 9.62 7.84 6.68
C CYS A 238 10.60 8.11 5.53
N THR A 239 10.47 7.37 4.44
CA THR A 239 11.28 7.60 3.23
C THR A 239 10.43 7.43 1.99
N THR A 240 11.02 7.81 0.86
CA THR A 240 10.55 7.42 -0.45
C THR A 240 11.48 6.42 -1.07
N LEU A 241 10.92 5.30 -1.49
CA LEU A 241 11.61 4.37 -2.36
C LEU A 241 11.14 4.63 -3.79
N SER A 242 12.00 5.27 -4.59
CA SER A 242 11.79 5.35 -6.03
C SER A 242 12.27 4.06 -6.66
N ALA A 243 11.36 3.30 -7.29
CA ALA A 243 11.75 2.13 -8.09
C ALA A 243 12.48 2.50 -9.39
N SER A 244 12.51 3.78 -9.79
CA SER A 244 12.91 4.22 -11.14
C SER A 244 13.75 5.51 -11.23
N GLY A 245 14.09 6.16 -10.12
CA GLY A 245 14.99 7.33 -10.10
C GLY A 245 14.39 8.64 -10.63
N ASN A 246 13.07 8.79 -10.71
CA ASN A 246 12.41 9.99 -11.27
C ASN A 246 11.78 10.90 -10.18
N LEU A 247 12.43 12.03 -9.88
CA LEU A 247 12.15 12.94 -8.74
C LEU A 247 10.87 13.81 -8.81
N ALA A 248 10.04 13.69 -9.86
CA ALA A 248 8.78 14.44 -10.00
C ALA A 248 7.52 13.59 -9.68
N ALA A 249 7.61 12.25 -9.76
CA ALA A 249 6.62 11.28 -9.22
C ALA A 249 6.64 11.19 -7.68
N ASP A 250 7.31 12.17 -7.10
CA ASP A 250 8.01 12.09 -5.85
C ASP A 250 7.45 13.29 -5.00
N ILE A 251 6.40 14.00 -5.41
CA ILE A 251 5.68 14.89 -4.46
C ILE A 251 4.74 14.06 -3.54
N ILE A 252 4.56 12.77 -3.85
CA ILE A 252 3.84 11.77 -3.06
C ILE A 252 4.81 10.98 -2.15
N ARG A 253 5.83 11.65 -1.58
CA ARG A 253 7.12 11.08 -1.14
C ARG A 253 7.26 10.56 0.29
N ASN A 254 6.24 10.60 1.15
CA ASN A 254 6.31 9.85 2.42
C ASN A 254 5.24 8.77 2.37
N GLN A 255 5.44 7.64 1.71
CA GLN A 255 4.47 6.52 1.72
C GLN A 255 5.00 5.30 2.47
N THR A 256 6.31 5.26 2.70
CA THR A 256 6.97 4.11 3.27
C THR A 256 7.50 4.46 4.64
N ALA A 257 7.02 3.74 5.65
CA ALA A 257 7.72 3.70 6.92
C ALA A 257 8.87 2.70 6.79
N ILE A 258 10.08 3.13 7.15
CA ILE A 258 11.30 2.31 7.11
C ILE A 258 11.86 2.18 8.51
N LEU A 259 12.32 0.97 8.83
CA LEU A 259 13.02 0.67 10.06
C LEU A 259 14.17 -0.27 9.75
N THR A 260 15.35 -0.03 10.32
CA THR A 260 16.43 -1.01 10.31
C THR A 260 16.50 -1.64 11.69
N ALA A 261 16.15 -2.93 11.79
CA ALA A 261 16.27 -3.67 13.04
C ALA A 261 17.75 -3.83 13.42
N GLY A 262 18.03 -3.70 14.72
CA GLY A 262 19.36 -3.96 15.27
C GLY A 262 19.65 -5.45 15.50
N SER A 263 18.69 -6.34 15.24
CA SER A 263 18.88 -7.79 15.30
C SER A 263 18.26 -8.47 14.07
N TYR A 264 19.10 -9.16 13.29
CA TYR A 264 18.70 -9.89 12.08
C TYR A 264 19.63 -11.09 11.80
N GLY A 265 19.32 -11.89 10.77
CA GLY A 265 20.15 -12.99 10.28
C GLY A 265 19.57 -14.39 10.50
N SER A 266 18.52 -14.52 11.31
CA SER A 266 17.82 -15.78 11.58
C SER A 266 16.76 -16.12 10.52
N THR A 267 16.30 -17.37 10.51
CA THR A 267 15.20 -17.80 9.63
C THR A 267 13.85 -17.57 10.30
N LEU A 268 12.79 -17.41 9.51
CA LEU A 268 11.45 -17.20 10.03
C LEU A 268 10.92 -18.43 10.79
N THR A 269 10.13 -18.19 11.84
CA THR A 269 9.59 -19.23 12.73
C THR A 269 8.07 -19.23 12.72
N TYR A 270 7.42 -18.08 12.89
CA TYR A 270 5.96 -18.00 12.94
C TYR A 270 5.42 -16.64 12.52
N VAL A 271 4.13 -16.63 12.17
CA VAL A 271 3.31 -15.41 12.05
C VAL A 271 2.45 -15.29 13.31
N SER A 272 2.34 -14.09 13.86
CA SER A 272 1.36 -13.77 14.90
C SER A 272 0.28 -12.86 14.34
N ILE A 273 -0.97 -13.10 14.72
CA ILE A 273 -2.11 -12.22 14.49
C ILE A 273 -2.79 -12.01 15.83
N GLY A 274 -3.00 -10.76 16.23
CA GLY A 274 -3.53 -10.40 17.53
C GLY A 274 -2.65 -9.39 18.23
N ASN A 275 -2.78 -9.35 19.55
CA ASN A 275 -2.21 -8.33 20.41
C ASN A 275 -1.24 -8.94 21.42
N ASN A 276 0.06 -8.77 21.22
CA ASN A 276 1.09 -9.19 22.15
C ASN A 276 1.39 -8.16 23.25
N GLU A 277 0.57 -7.11 23.35
CA GLU A 277 0.75 -6.04 24.33
C GLU A 277 -0.25 -6.12 25.49
N ASN A 278 0.07 -5.41 26.58
CA ASN A 278 -0.78 -5.33 27.77
C ASN A 278 -2.05 -4.49 27.56
N SER A 279 -2.08 -3.69 26.49
CA SER A 279 -3.11 -2.66 26.29
C SER A 279 -4.35 -3.25 25.64
N THR A 280 -5.53 -2.81 26.09
CA THR A 280 -6.84 -3.38 25.70
C THR A 280 -7.87 -2.31 25.40
N ASN A 281 -8.89 -2.64 24.61
CA ASN A 281 -10.11 -1.82 24.43
C ASN A 281 -11.35 -2.67 24.60
N LEU A 282 -12.10 -2.39 25.65
CA LEU A 282 -13.34 -3.09 25.89
C LEU A 282 -14.37 -2.73 24.82
N GLY A 283 -15.12 -3.74 24.37
CA GLY A 283 -16.31 -3.54 23.54
C GLY A 283 -16.05 -3.38 22.05
N THR A 284 -14.82 -3.57 21.56
CA THR A 284 -14.52 -3.52 20.12
C THR A 284 -13.94 -4.81 19.58
N THR A 285 -13.99 -4.95 18.25
CA THR A 285 -13.48 -6.12 17.55
C THR A 285 -12.73 -5.68 16.31
N SER A 286 -11.49 -6.13 16.19
CA SER A 286 -10.72 -5.97 14.97
C SER A 286 -10.89 -7.19 14.08
N TYR A 287 -10.97 -6.98 12.76
CA TYR A 287 -11.17 -8.04 11.78
C TYR A 287 -10.00 -8.07 10.81
N TYR A 288 -9.41 -9.25 10.62
CA TYR A 288 -8.31 -9.51 9.70
C TYR A 288 -8.86 -10.32 8.53
N GLN A 289 -8.88 -9.70 7.36
CA GLN A 289 -9.37 -10.27 6.12
C GLN A 289 -8.22 -10.34 5.11
N ASN A 290 -8.19 -11.42 4.33
CA ASN A 290 -7.23 -11.61 3.25
C ASN A 290 -5.79 -11.44 3.72
N ALA A 291 -5.42 -12.19 4.76
CA ALA A 291 -4.03 -12.26 5.19
C ALA A 291 -3.23 -13.05 4.14
N ILE A 292 -2.27 -12.39 3.53
CA ILE A 292 -1.49 -12.83 2.39
C ILE A 292 -0.02 -12.86 2.80
N PHE A 293 0.68 -13.94 2.46
CA PHE A 293 2.09 -14.10 2.77
C PHE A 293 2.88 -14.58 1.55
N ASN A 294 4.08 -14.03 1.39
CA ASN A 294 5.03 -14.47 0.39
C ASN A 294 6.45 -14.49 1.00
N PHE A 295 6.96 -15.70 1.18
CA PHE A 295 8.24 -16.07 1.76
C PHE A 295 9.26 -16.52 0.69
N THR A 296 8.81 -16.86 -0.52
CA THR A 296 9.67 -17.38 -1.59
C THR A 296 10.24 -16.26 -2.46
N THR A 297 9.39 -15.38 -2.98
CA THR A 297 9.82 -14.25 -3.83
C THR A 297 9.87 -12.92 -3.07
N ALA A 298 9.09 -12.81 -1.99
CA ALA A 298 9.03 -11.66 -1.09
C ALA A 298 9.03 -10.31 -1.84
N PRO A 299 8.05 -10.07 -2.75
CA PRO A 299 7.98 -8.84 -3.51
C PRO A 299 7.65 -7.66 -2.59
N PHE A 300 8.20 -6.49 -2.88
CA PHE A 300 7.89 -5.28 -2.13
C PHE A 300 7.51 -4.13 -3.06
N PRO A 301 6.35 -3.46 -2.84
CA PRO A 301 5.30 -3.84 -1.89
C PRO A 301 4.54 -5.11 -2.33
N LEU A 302 3.94 -5.82 -1.37
CA LEU A 302 2.98 -6.90 -1.63
C LEU A 302 1.58 -6.30 -1.74
N PHE A 303 1.40 -5.39 -2.69
CA PHE A 303 0.15 -4.70 -2.92
C PHE A 303 -0.09 -4.50 -4.41
N TRP A 304 -1.37 -4.38 -4.77
CA TRP A 304 -1.74 -4.11 -6.13
C TRP A 304 -1.23 -2.73 -6.52
N THR A 305 -0.36 -2.65 -7.51
CA THR A 305 0.02 -1.36 -8.05
C THR A 305 -1.14 -0.83 -8.89
N GLN A 306 -1.57 0.40 -8.64
CA GLN A 306 -2.29 1.13 -9.68
C GLN A 306 -1.32 1.21 -10.86
N THR A 307 -1.68 0.66 -12.02
CA THR A 307 -1.01 1.09 -13.24
C THR A 307 -1.20 2.60 -13.33
N ASP A 308 -0.11 3.36 -13.18
CA ASP A 308 -0.13 4.80 -13.41
C ASP A 308 -0.85 5.02 -14.75
N PRO A 309 -1.94 5.81 -14.82
CA PRO A 309 -2.59 6.12 -16.09
C PRO A 309 -1.63 6.76 -17.10
N TRP A 310 -0.46 7.22 -16.67
CA TRP A 310 0.65 7.69 -17.50
C TRP A 310 1.77 6.67 -17.75
N ALA A 311 1.72 5.45 -17.20
CA ALA A 311 2.70 4.39 -17.46
C ALA A 311 2.82 4.03 -18.96
N ASN A 312 1.73 4.20 -19.71
CA ASN A 312 1.67 3.98 -21.15
C ASN A 312 1.88 5.26 -21.98
N VAL A 313 2.03 6.42 -21.33
CA VAL A 313 2.51 7.63 -21.99
C VAL A 313 4.02 7.46 -22.12
N VAL A 314 4.42 6.80 -23.21
CA VAL A 314 5.80 6.81 -23.68
C VAL A 314 6.22 8.27 -23.70
N ALA A 315 7.16 8.64 -22.83
CA ALA A 315 7.81 9.94 -22.93
C ALA A 315 8.20 10.11 -24.39
N PRO A 316 7.83 11.23 -25.06
CA PRO A 316 8.02 11.36 -26.50
C PRO A 316 9.44 10.90 -26.85
N PRO A 317 9.59 10.05 -27.89
CA PRO A 317 10.85 9.38 -28.17
C PRO A 317 12.00 10.37 -28.05
N ARG A 318 13.06 10.03 -27.30
CA ARG A 318 14.35 10.71 -27.43
C ARG A 318 14.94 10.31 -28.77
N GLY A 319 14.27 10.71 -29.85
CA GLY A 319 14.58 10.40 -31.22
C GLY A 319 15.25 11.60 -31.87
N SER A 320 16.42 11.33 -32.43
CA SER A 320 17.22 12.17 -33.32
C SER A 320 17.91 13.39 -32.70
N THR A 321 19.24 13.31 -32.70
CA THR A 321 20.17 14.43 -32.78
C THR A 321 19.62 15.55 -33.66
N TRP A 322 19.25 16.68 -33.04
CA TRP A 322 18.92 17.91 -33.75
C TRP A 322 20.21 18.58 -34.22
N SER A 323 20.87 17.99 -35.22
CA SER A 323 22.03 18.58 -35.89
C SER A 323 21.61 19.23 -37.21
N SER A 324 20.64 20.14 -37.14
CA SER A 324 20.35 21.07 -38.23
C SER A 324 20.54 22.49 -37.69
N ALA A 325 21.42 23.24 -38.35
CA ALA A 325 21.87 24.58 -37.95
C ALA A 325 20.67 25.50 -37.62
N GLY A 326 20.67 26.07 -36.41
CA GLY A 326 19.68 27.05 -35.96
C GLY A 326 18.96 26.72 -34.64
N VAL A 327 19.09 25.50 -34.10
CA VAL A 327 18.54 25.14 -32.79
C VAL A 327 19.65 25.14 -31.73
N GLN A 328 19.57 26.06 -30.76
CA GLN A 328 20.47 26.05 -29.59
C GLN A 328 20.24 24.78 -28.76
N PRO A 329 21.27 23.96 -28.48
CA PRO A 329 21.14 22.79 -27.64
C PRO A 329 21.12 23.21 -26.16
N GLY A 330 20.03 22.91 -25.48
CA GLY A 330 19.90 23.10 -24.05
C GLY A 330 18.45 22.91 -23.62
N ILE A 331 18.23 22.19 -22.53
CA ILE A 331 17.00 22.35 -21.76
C ILE A 331 16.92 23.85 -21.45
N PRO A 332 15.84 24.57 -21.81
CA PRO A 332 15.70 25.96 -21.41
C PRO A 332 15.92 26.03 -19.90
N ALA A 333 16.85 26.86 -19.45
CA ALA A 333 17.10 27.05 -18.03
C ALA A 333 15.75 27.29 -17.33
N ARG A 334 15.51 26.60 -16.20
CA ARG A 334 14.29 26.68 -15.36
C ARG A 334 14.08 28.06 -14.73
N THR A 335 14.61 29.13 -15.32
CA THR A 335 14.34 30.52 -14.96
C THR A 335 13.19 31.12 -15.77
N SER A 336 12.65 30.41 -16.77
CA SER A 336 11.44 30.83 -17.48
C SER A 336 10.24 29.97 -17.03
N PRO A 337 9.24 30.54 -16.32
CA PRO A 337 8.08 29.78 -15.87
C PRO A 337 7.28 29.25 -17.07
N VAL A 338 6.81 28.01 -16.96
CA VAL A 338 6.02 27.28 -17.98
C VAL A 338 4.60 27.87 -18.14
N CYS A 339 4.28 28.90 -17.37
CA CYS A 339 3.19 29.83 -17.61
C CYS A 339 3.82 31.22 -17.63
N ALA A 340 3.52 32.06 -18.62
CA ALA A 340 3.85 33.47 -18.47
C ALA A 340 3.21 33.97 -17.17
N ASN A 341 3.96 34.65 -16.31
CA ASN A 341 3.39 35.30 -15.12
C ASN A 341 2.49 36.45 -15.59
N LEU A 342 1.25 36.12 -16.00
CA LEU A 342 0.21 37.10 -16.26
C LEU A 342 -0.17 37.70 -14.91
N THR A 343 0.19 38.96 -14.71
CA THR A 343 -0.27 39.72 -13.55
C THR A 343 -1.76 40.07 -13.71
N SER A 344 -2.42 40.50 -12.63
CA SER A 344 -3.83 40.90 -12.62
C SER A 344 -4.18 42.08 -13.55
N SER A 345 -3.19 42.64 -14.25
CA SER A 345 -3.33 43.72 -15.23
C SER A 345 -3.12 43.25 -16.68
N ALA A 346 -3.06 41.94 -16.94
CA ALA A 346 -2.88 41.41 -18.28
C ALA A 346 -4.04 41.79 -19.21
N THR A 347 -3.70 42.24 -20.42
CA THR A 347 -4.69 42.59 -21.45
C THR A 347 -5.23 41.34 -22.15
N THR A 348 -6.45 41.43 -22.70
CA THR A 348 -7.09 40.32 -23.42
C THR A 348 -6.24 39.79 -24.58
N ALA A 349 -5.46 40.65 -25.24
CA ALA A 349 -4.55 40.25 -26.31
C ALA A 349 -3.38 39.38 -25.80
N GLN A 350 -2.88 39.66 -24.59
CA GLN A 350 -1.81 38.87 -23.97
C GLN A 350 -2.30 37.50 -23.52
N ILE A 351 -3.53 37.43 -22.99
CA ILE A 351 -4.17 36.16 -22.61
C ILE A 351 -4.39 35.27 -23.84
N ASN A 352 -4.96 35.82 -24.92
CA ASN A 352 -5.25 35.06 -26.13
C ASN A 352 -3.97 34.58 -26.86
N SER A 353 -2.88 35.35 -26.80
CA SER A 353 -1.59 34.92 -27.36
C SER A 353 -0.98 33.75 -26.58
N ASP A 354 -1.15 33.73 -25.25
CA ASP A 354 -0.62 32.66 -24.40
C ASP A 354 -1.45 31.37 -24.55
N GLU A 355 -2.78 31.50 -24.67
CA GLU A 355 -3.67 30.38 -25.01
C GLU A 355 -3.38 29.80 -26.40
N ALA A 356 -3.13 30.65 -27.40
CA ALA A 356 -2.75 30.20 -28.74
C ALA A 356 -1.42 29.42 -28.70
N LEU A 357 -0.42 29.92 -27.97
CA LEU A 357 0.87 29.23 -27.76
C LEU A 357 0.74 27.89 -27.04
N ALA A 358 -0.19 27.78 -26.09
CA ALA A 358 -0.50 26.54 -25.39
C ALA A 358 -1.20 25.52 -26.30
N GLN A 359 -2.07 25.97 -27.21
CA GLN A 359 -2.79 25.10 -28.14
C GLN A 359 -1.89 24.56 -29.27
N THR A 360 -0.97 25.36 -29.83
CA THR A 360 -0.05 24.87 -30.87
C THR A 360 0.91 23.80 -30.36
N ARG A 361 1.17 23.76 -29.04
CA ARG A 361 2.03 22.74 -28.40
C ARG A 361 1.28 21.46 -27.97
N ARG A 362 -0.06 21.44 -28.03
CA ARG A 362 -0.87 20.23 -27.77
C ARG A 362 -1.02 19.29 -28.97
N TYR A 363 -0.70 19.75 -30.19
CA TYR A 363 -0.98 18.99 -31.42
C TYR A 363 0.21 18.24 -32.05
N LEU A 364 1.38 18.25 -31.43
CA LEU A 364 2.51 17.42 -31.89
C LEU A 364 2.56 16.09 -31.12
N ALA A 365 1.56 15.24 -31.36
CA ALA A 365 1.63 13.81 -31.10
C ALA A 365 1.81 13.07 -32.44
N PRO A 366 2.77 12.15 -32.60
CA PRO A 366 2.92 11.41 -33.84
C PRO A 366 1.79 10.39 -33.98
N GLN A 367 1.04 10.45 -35.08
CA GLN A 367 0.12 9.38 -35.49
C GLN A 367 0.93 8.29 -36.21
N PRO A 368 0.75 7.00 -35.88
CA PRO A 368 1.37 5.91 -36.63
C PRO A 368 0.59 5.70 -37.94
N ASN A 369 1.34 5.62 -39.04
CA ASN A 369 0.91 5.38 -40.43
C ASN A 369 0.47 6.63 -41.20
N GLY A 370 1.41 7.16 -41.97
CA GLY A 370 1.22 8.29 -42.86
C GLY A 370 0.18 8.03 -43.94
N LEU A 371 -0.97 8.68 -43.82
CA LEU A 371 -1.77 9.13 -44.95
C LEU A 371 -2.46 10.45 -44.55
N LEU A 372 -2.05 11.54 -45.21
CA LEU A 372 -2.71 12.84 -45.07
C LEU A 372 -4.16 12.72 -45.58
N THR A 373 -5.14 12.79 -44.69
CA THR A 373 -6.50 13.20 -45.05
C THR A 373 -6.89 14.39 -44.19
N THR A 374 -7.01 15.54 -44.84
CA THR A 374 -7.48 16.79 -44.27
C THR A 374 -8.95 16.63 -43.88
N LEU A 375 -9.23 16.43 -42.59
CA LEU A 375 -10.57 16.60 -42.04
C LEU A 375 -10.91 18.09 -42.00
N ARG A 376 -11.48 18.60 -43.10
CA ARG A 376 -12.21 19.88 -43.10
C ARG A 376 -13.45 19.72 -42.23
N ALA A 377 -13.52 20.42 -41.11
CA ALA A 377 -14.77 20.61 -40.38
C ALA A 377 -15.74 21.47 -41.24
N PRO A 378 -17.03 21.13 -41.35
CA PRO A 378 -18.01 22.00 -41.96
C PRO A 378 -18.33 23.17 -41.02
N MET A 379 -18.04 24.40 -41.46
CA MET A 379 -18.58 25.63 -40.88
C MET A 379 -20.11 25.59 -40.97
N LYS A 380 -20.81 25.63 -39.84
CA LYS A 380 -22.25 25.93 -39.79
C LYS A 380 -22.43 27.39 -39.39
N ALA A 381 -23.01 28.16 -40.29
CA ALA A 381 -23.26 29.60 -40.16
C ALA A 381 -24.20 29.93 -38.99
N MET A 382 -23.93 31.07 -38.32
CA MET A 382 -24.85 31.73 -37.40
C MET A 382 -26.09 32.25 -38.14
N PRO A 383 -27.29 32.24 -37.53
CA PRO A 383 -28.35 33.17 -37.89
C PRO A 383 -28.18 34.48 -37.11
N ARG A 384 -28.28 35.59 -37.84
CA ARG A 384 -28.51 36.93 -37.30
C ARG A 384 -29.95 37.04 -36.79
N THR A 385 -30.13 37.57 -35.59
CA THR A 385 -30.85 38.82 -35.27
C THR A 385 -30.50 39.21 -33.86
#